data_AF-A0A956IXU7-F1
#
_entry.id   AF-A0A956IXU7-F1
#
_cell.length_a   1.000
_cell.length_b   1.000
_cell.length_c   1.000
_cell.angle_alpha   90.00
_cell.angle_beta   90.00
_cell.angle_gamma   90.00
#
_symmetry.space_group_name_H-M   'P 1'
#
loop_
_entity.id
_entity.type
_entity.pdbx_description
1 polymer ?
#
loop_
_entity_poly.entity_id
_entity_poly.type
_entity_poly.pdbx_seq_one_letter_code
_entity_poly.pdbx_strand_id
1 'polypeptide(L)'
;MLNAFRQTSRTLLALTALSVAALGSSGCDEAGAQGEGAVALRVGSGVGGITFNTSNWVSAGARDIYEFDRTGAWRTNAYGFEVKLKNVTFVDPQLGKITTNPASNPSPFTTRVEITSAENLEVTVFPPLGAPTRSFAGADIVGLELLFNVKYAGSTTYQTKLRVTDHNLDVAGGDLFELTKLNPANDGLIGPICEVSTLGDRFARVYGNISVDAITGAVVEPPDIFHMACTAGAPGKSSTFGYLPHGAPETFRLANRVIRADYCADGYPYTFPGNSLVMRDNFSPGQEGQSLAQVTAYAQAHELVLEAMWDENGVLCVDTPRVDTLDASDVICPVKRNLDGTNAYNWQPPACAGFVDPNPQSLRFYSLTAI
;
A
#
# COMPACT_ATOMS: atom_id res chain seq x y z
N MET A 1 -41.77 -5.06 -53.66
CA MET A 1 -43.05 -4.54 -54.20
C MET A 1 -44.08 -5.66 -54.07
N LEU A 2 -45.27 -5.34 -53.52
CA LEU A 2 -46.43 -6.21 -53.20
C LEU A 2 -46.18 -7.24 -52.08
N ASN A 3 -46.47 -7.00 -50.80
CA ASN A 3 -47.70 -6.59 -50.07
C ASN A 3 -48.91 -7.52 -50.23
N ALA A 4 -49.25 -8.22 -49.14
CA ALA A 4 -50.47 -8.01 -48.32
C ALA A 4 -51.15 -9.32 -47.91
N PHE A 5 -51.35 -9.54 -46.61
CA PHE A 5 -52.64 -9.99 -46.03
C PHE A 5 -52.67 -9.83 -44.48
N ARG A 6 -53.50 -8.86 -44.03
CA ARG A 6 -54.29 -8.75 -42.75
C ARG A 6 -53.55 -8.78 -41.38
N GLN A 7 -53.54 -7.79 -40.46
CA GLN A 7 -54.50 -6.77 -39.94
C GLN A 7 -55.91 -7.34 -39.68
N THR A 8 -56.55 -7.30 -38.49
CA THR A 8 -56.71 -6.31 -37.39
C THR A 8 -57.55 -7.03 -36.29
N SER A 9 -57.28 -6.94 -34.99
CA SER A 9 -57.54 -5.83 -34.03
C SER A 9 -58.95 -5.77 -33.41
N ARG A 10 -58.98 -5.86 -32.06
CA ARG A 10 -59.78 -5.08 -31.07
C ARG A 10 -61.27 -5.37 -30.79
N THR A 11 -61.54 -5.66 -29.50
CA THR A 11 -62.56 -5.05 -28.61
C THR A 11 -62.24 -5.54 -27.19
N LEU A 12 -61.86 -4.81 -26.13
CA LEU A 12 -61.99 -3.44 -25.58
C LEU A 12 -63.31 -3.14 -24.83
N LEU A 13 -63.15 -2.51 -23.66
CA LEU A 13 -64.08 -1.98 -22.61
C LEU A 13 -64.26 -2.86 -21.35
N ALA A 14 -64.16 -2.38 -20.10
CA ALA A 14 -64.08 -1.01 -19.52
C ALA A 14 -63.34 -1.08 -18.15
N LEU A 15 -62.42 -0.16 -17.78
CA LEU A 15 -62.62 1.10 -16.99
C LEU A 15 -63.59 0.93 -15.80
N THR A 16 -63.22 1.21 -14.54
CA THR A 16 -62.76 2.48 -13.94
C THR A 16 -62.21 2.18 -12.52
N ALA A 17 -61.01 2.65 -12.15
CA ALA A 17 -60.68 3.89 -11.43
C ALA A 17 -60.92 3.88 -9.90
N LEU A 18 -59.81 3.98 -9.14
CA LEU A 18 -59.57 4.60 -7.81
C LEU A 18 -58.27 3.96 -7.26
N SER A 19 -57.31 4.60 -6.60
CA SER A 19 -56.95 5.98 -6.32
C SER A 19 -55.59 5.94 -5.59
N VAL A 20 -54.71 6.87 -5.94
CA VAL A 20 -53.69 7.54 -5.12
C VAL A 20 -53.29 6.88 -3.79
N ALA A 21 -52.05 6.38 -3.73
CA ALA A 21 -51.20 6.49 -2.54
C ALA A 21 -49.73 6.49 -2.97
N ALA A 22 -49.14 7.68 -3.04
CA ALA A 22 -47.70 7.87 -2.98
C ALA A 22 -47.34 7.98 -1.49
N LEU A 23 -46.72 6.95 -0.92
CA LEU A 23 -45.96 7.01 0.34
C LEU A 23 -44.82 5.99 0.24
N GLY A 24 -43.63 6.43 0.65
CA GLY A 24 -42.36 5.81 0.30
C GLY A 24 -42.07 4.47 0.96
N SER A 25 -41.22 3.69 0.28
CA SER A 25 -40.48 2.60 0.90
C SER A 25 -39.09 3.13 1.27
N SER A 26 -38.96 3.69 2.46
CA SER A 26 -37.69 3.69 3.18
C SER A 26 -37.40 2.25 3.59
N GLY A 27 -36.70 1.51 2.71
CA GLY A 27 -36.04 0.28 3.09
C GLY A 27 -34.78 0.65 3.88
N CYS A 28 -34.95 1.00 5.14
CA CYS A 28 -33.87 0.88 6.10
C CYS A 28 -33.65 -0.62 6.30
N ASP A 29 -32.61 -1.17 5.69
CA ASP A 29 -32.08 -2.46 6.13
C ASP A 29 -31.70 -2.28 7.61
N GLU A 30 -32.43 -2.97 8.49
CA GLU A 30 -32.06 -3.05 9.89
C GLU A 30 -30.68 -3.69 9.96
N ALA A 31 -29.71 -2.89 10.39
CA ALA A 31 -28.40 -3.35 10.80
C ALA A 31 -28.59 -4.30 11.98
N GLY A 32 -28.68 -5.60 11.69
CA GLY A 32 -28.50 -6.63 12.69
C GLY A 32 -27.15 -6.38 13.36
N ALA A 33 -27.15 -6.32 14.70
CA ALA A 33 -25.98 -6.06 15.53
C ALA A 33 -24.76 -6.83 15.03
N GLN A 34 -23.89 -6.14 14.29
CA GLN A 34 -22.58 -6.65 13.93
C GLN A 34 -21.64 -6.26 15.06
N GLY A 35 -20.92 -7.24 15.60
CA GLY A 35 -19.88 -6.99 16.59
C GLY A 35 -18.85 -5.99 16.04
N GLU A 36 -18.25 -5.24 16.95
CA GLU A 36 -17.12 -4.34 16.67
C GLU A 36 -16.11 -5.04 15.73
N GLY A 37 -15.91 -4.50 14.52
CA GLY A 37 -14.87 -4.95 13.59
C GLY A 37 -15.28 -5.43 12.19
N ALA A 38 -16.54 -5.30 11.76
CA ALA A 38 -16.93 -5.68 10.40
C ALA A 38 -16.71 -4.55 9.37
N VAL A 39 -15.77 -4.75 8.44
CA VAL A 39 -15.49 -3.86 7.30
C VAL A 39 -16.25 -4.34 6.07
N ALA A 40 -17.16 -3.52 5.54
CA ALA A 40 -17.85 -3.77 4.27
C ALA A 40 -17.13 -3.02 3.14
N LEU A 41 -16.49 -3.77 2.22
CA LEU A 41 -15.92 -3.22 1.00
C LEU A 41 -17.04 -2.90 -0.01
N ARG A 42 -17.25 -1.63 -0.33
CA ARG A 42 -18.06 -1.23 -1.49
C ARG A 42 -17.14 -0.70 -2.58
N VAL A 43 -16.94 -1.51 -3.62
CA VAL A 43 -16.29 -1.06 -4.85
C VAL A 43 -17.34 -0.31 -5.67
N GLY A 44 -17.16 0.99 -5.84
CA GLY A 44 -18.09 1.81 -6.63
C GLY A 44 -17.48 3.15 -6.96
N SER A 45 -17.37 3.43 -8.26
CA SER A 45 -17.00 4.72 -8.82
C SER A 45 -17.77 5.88 -8.16
N GLY A 46 -17.05 6.72 -7.41
CA GLY A 46 -17.57 7.97 -6.88
C GLY A 46 -17.75 7.99 -5.36
N VAL A 47 -16.88 8.76 -4.71
CA VAL A 47 -17.14 9.42 -3.41
C VAL A 47 -17.48 8.48 -2.23
N GLY A 48 -16.65 7.47 -1.99
CA GLY A 48 -16.70 6.66 -0.77
C GLY A 48 -15.31 6.51 -0.17
N GLY A 49 -15.07 7.15 0.97
CA GLY A 49 -13.88 6.96 1.78
C GLY A 49 -13.85 5.54 2.31
N ILE A 50 -12.75 4.83 2.05
CA ILE A 50 -12.60 3.46 2.50
C ILE A 50 -11.98 3.49 3.90
N THR A 51 -12.66 2.87 4.85
CA THR A 51 -12.21 2.70 6.23
C THR A 51 -11.11 1.65 6.27
N PHE A 52 -9.86 2.06 6.37
CA PHE A 52 -8.73 1.15 6.48
C PHE A 52 -8.06 1.24 7.84
N ASN A 53 -7.70 0.09 8.38
CA ASN A 53 -7.05 -0.03 9.66
C ASN A 53 -5.52 0.03 9.45
N THR A 54 -4.77 0.86 10.20
CA THR A 54 -3.49 1.45 9.71
C THR A 54 -2.17 1.03 10.35
N SER A 55 -2.02 -0.12 11.01
CA SER A 55 -0.64 -0.49 11.40
C SER A 55 -0.29 -1.97 11.38
N ASN A 56 0.91 -2.22 10.87
CA ASN A 56 1.87 -3.12 11.47
C ASN A 56 3.26 -2.67 10.98
N TRP A 57 3.73 -1.61 11.61
CA TRP A 57 5.07 -1.11 11.40
C TRP A 57 5.79 -1.19 12.75
N VAL A 58 6.60 -2.24 12.86
CA VAL A 58 7.60 -2.48 13.90
C VAL A 58 7.02 -2.72 15.29
N SER A 59 6.74 -3.98 15.61
CA SER A 59 7.08 -4.43 16.96
C SER A 59 8.56 -4.11 17.17
N ALA A 60 8.91 -3.38 18.23
CA ALA A 60 10.28 -2.86 18.48
C ALA A 60 11.40 -3.94 18.51
N GLY A 61 11.04 -5.23 18.35
CA GLY A 61 11.96 -6.35 18.19
C GLY A 61 12.14 -6.90 16.76
N ALA A 62 11.29 -6.53 15.79
CA ALA A 62 11.33 -7.07 14.42
C ALA A 62 12.10 -6.12 13.48
N ARG A 63 13.43 -6.26 13.49
CA ARG A 63 14.33 -5.65 12.48
C ARG A 63 14.27 -6.45 11.18
N ASP A 64 13.09 -6.50 10.57
CA ASP A 64 12.90 -7.26 9.35
C ASP A 64 13.52 -6.54 8.14
N ILE A 65 14.04 -7.36 7.23
CA ILE A 65 14.82 -6.93 6.08
C ILE A 65 13.85 -6.76 4.92
N TYR A 66 13.66 -5.51 4.50
CA TYR A 66 12.73 -5.18 3.43
C TYR A 66 13.41 -4.85 2.11
N GLU A 67 14.75 -4.77 2.06
CA GLU A 67 15.48 -4.35 0.86
C GLU A 67 16.54 -5.36 0.42
N PHE A 68 16.61 -5.60 -0.88
CA PHE A 68 17.45 -6.65 -1.46
C PHE A 68 18.09 -6.18 -2.75
N ASP A 69 19.42 -6.30 -2.85
CA ASP A 69 20.17 -5.98 -4.08
C ASP A 69 20.05 -7.11 -5.12
N ARG A 70 19.68 -6.75 -6.36
CA ARG A 70 19.47 -7.64 -7.52
C ARG A 70 20.76 -8.05 -8.22
N THR A 71 21.80 -7.23 -8.14
CA THR A 71 23.12 -7.47 -8.75
C THR A 71 23.97 -8.44 -7.95
N GLY A 72 23.59 -8.70 -6.70
CA GLY A 72 24.39 -9.43 -5.75
C GLY A 72 25.61 -8.64 -5.26
N ALA A 73 25.56 -7.31 -5.29
CA ALA A 73 26.49 -6.46 -4.56
C ALA A 73 26.08 -6.38 -3.08
N TRP A 74 27.02 -5.97 -2.21
CA TRP A 74 26.66 -5.59 -0.84
C TRP A 74 26.14 -4.15 -0.86
N ARG A 75 24.94 -3.92 -0.35
CA ARG A 75 24.42 -2.56 -0.16
C ARG A 75 23.97 -2.31 1.26
N THR A 76 24.55 -1.29 1.86
CA THR A 76 24.12 -0.73 3.14
C THR A 76 22.79 -0.01 2.95
N ASN A 77 21.73 -0.50 3.58
CA ASN A 77 20.47 0.25 3.65
C ASN A 77 20.53 1.36 4.71
N ALA A 78 19.46 2.14 4.83
CA ALA A 78 19.35 3.22 5.81
C ALA A 78 19.55 2.77 7.28
N TYR A 79 19.39 1.47 7.56
CA TYR A 79 19.60 0.85 8.88
C TYR A 79 20.99 0.22 9.07
N GLY A 80 21.89 0.34 8.10
CA GLY A 80 23.23 -0.23 8.20
C GLY A 80 23.33 -1.73 7.87
N PHE A 81 22.34 -2.31 7.18
CA PHE A 81 22.38 -3.73 6.77
C PHE A 81 22.93 -3.84 5.36
N GLU A 82 23.83 -4.81 5.14
CA GLU A 82 24.30 -5.19 3.81
C GLU A 82 23.52 -6.44 3.34
N VAL A 83 22.82 -6.35 2.21
CA VAL A 83 22.07 -7.48 1.63
C VAL A 83 22.57 -7.79 0.22
N LYS A 84 22.72 -9.08 -0.08
CA LYS A 84 23.19 -9.61 -1.37
C LYS A 84 22.33 -10.79 -1.78
N LEU A 85 21.62 -10.70 -2.91
CA LEU A 85 20.97 -11.88 -3.52
C LEU A 85 22.05 -12.87 -3.95
N LYS A 86 21.99 -14.10 -3.41
CA LYS A 86 23.01 -15.14 -3.63
C LYS A 86 22.57 -16.07 -4.74
N ASN A 87 21.40 -16.68 -4.57
CA ASN A 87 20.83 -17.60 -5.54
C ASN A 87 19.35 -17.30 -5.74
N VAL A 88 18.88 -17.47 -6.97
CA VAL A 88 17.46 -17.54 -7.32
C VAL A 88 17.19 -18.97 -7.71
N THR A 89 16.17 -19.58 -7.11
CA THR A 89 15.74 -20.93 -7.44
C THR A 89 14.29 -20.91 -7.88
N PHE A 90 14.05 -21.27 -9.13
CA PHE A 90 12.72 -21.34 -9.71
C PHE A 90 12.40 -22.78 -10.07
N VAL A 91 11.17 -23.22 -9.77
CA VAL A 91 10.69 -24.55 -10.15
C VAL A 91 9.65 -24.36 -11.24
N ASP A 92 10.07 -24.58 -12.47
CA ASP A 92 9.19 -24.55 -13.62
C ASP A 92 8.64 -25.98 -13.89
N PRO A 93 7.33 -26.16 -14.14
CA PRO A 93 6.77 -27.48 -14.43
C PRO A 93 7.38 -28.17 -15.67
N GLN A 94 7.92 -27.41 -16.63
CA GLN A 94 8.49 -27.91 -17.88
C GLN A 94 10.03 -27.96 -17.86
N LEU A 95 10.69 -27.00 -17.21
CA LEU A 95 12.16 -26.89 -17.15
C LEU A 95 12.75 -27.50 -15.88
N GLY A 96 11.91 -27.88 -14.91
CA GLY A 96 12.34 -28.39 -13.61
C GLY A 96 12.91 -27.30 -12.71
N LYS A 97 13.71 -27.71 -11.72
CA LYS A 97 14.35 -26.81 -10.76
C LYS A 97 15.59 -26.14 -11.37
N ILE A 98 15.51 -24.82 -11.58
CA ILE A 98 16.60 -23.98 -12.07
C ILE A 98 17.15 -23.18 -10.89
N THR A 99 18.46 -23.23 -10.65
CA THR A 99 19.14 -22.39 -9.65
C THR A 99 20.24 -21.58 -10.31
N THR A 100 20.21 -20.25 -10.16
CA THR A 100 21.23 -19.34 -10.70
C THR A 100 21.78 -18.41 -9.63
N ASN A 101 23.02 -17.94 -9.83
CA ASN A 101 23.61 -16.87 -9.02
C ASN A 101 23.59 -15.57 -9.85
N PRO A 102 22.81 -14.54 -9.46
CA PRO A 102 22.70 -13.28 -10.20
C PRO A 102 24.03 -12.53 -10.36
N ALA A 103 24.98 -12.74 -9.44
CA ALA A 103 26.30 -12.12 -9.50
C ALA A 103 27.30 -12.84 -10.40
N SER A 104 26.92 -13.97 -11.01
CA SER A 104 27.81 -14.69 -11.94
C SER A 104 27.87 -13.99 -13.30
N ASN A 105 29.07 -13.89 -13.88
CA ASN A 105 29.25 -13.27 -15.19
C ASN A 105 28.34 -13.93 -16.22
N PRO A 106 27.59 -13.15 -17.03
CA PRO A 106 26.63 -13.71 -17.97
C PRO A 106 27.34 -14.53 -19.04
N SER A 107 27.22 -15.86 -18.96
CA SER A 107 27.61 -16.77 -20.04
C SER A 107 26.40 -17.06 -20.92
N PRO A 108 26.48 -16.93 -22.25
CA PRO A 108 25.37 -17.26 -23.15
C PRO A 108 25.06 -18.77 -23.21
N PHE A 109 25.89 -19.59 -22.56
CA PHE A 109 25.77 -21.05 -22.54
C PHE A 109 25.10 -21.58 -21.26
N THR A 110 24.74 -20.71 -20.32
CA THR A 110 24.12 -21.08 -19.04
C THR A 110 22.76 -20.42 -18.91
N THR A 111 21.79 -21.14 -18.36
CA THR A 111 20.50 -20.54 -17.99
C THR A 111 20.76 -19.38 -17.01
N ARG A 112 20.24 -18.20 -17.33
CA ARG A 112 20.27 -17.01 -16.47
C ARG A 112 18.85 -16.70 -16.02
N VAL A 113 18.71 -16.28 -14.76
CA VAL A 113 17.45 -15.77 -14.23
C VAL A 113 17.69 -14.32 -13.84
N GLU A 114 16.89 -13.42 -14.40
CA GLU A 114 16.84 -12.03 -13.98
C GLU A 114 15.53 -11.81 -13.23
N ILE A 115 15.61 -11.01 -12.17
CA ILE A 115 14.44 -10.53 -11.46
C ILE A 115 14.34 -9.05 -11.78
N THR A 116 13.24 -8.66 -12.40
CA THR A 116 12.90 -7.27 -12.60
C THR A 116 11.76 -6.92 -11.67
N SER A 117 11.81 -5.68 -11.20
CA SER A 117 10.70 -5.05 -10.53
C SER A 117 10.72 -3.61 -11.01
N ALA A 118 9.76 -3.28 -11.86
CA ALA A 118 9.38 -1.90 -12.07
C ALA A 118 8.10 -1.73 -11.24
N GLU A 119 6.95 -2.02 -11.84
CA GLU A 119 5.66 -1.94 -11.14
C GLU A 119 5.27 -3.25 -10.44
N ASN A 120 5.74 -4.39 -10.98
CA ASN A 120 5.46 -5.74 -10.49
C ASN A 120 6.73 -6.60 -10.50
N LEU A 121 6.73 -7.66 -9.68
CA LEU A 121 7.80 -8.65 -9.65
C LEU A 121 7.70 -9.59 -10.86
N GLU A 122 8.70 -9.54 -11.73
CA GLU A 122 8.81 -10.42 -12.89
C GLU A 122 10.12 -11.20 -12.82
N VAL A 123 10.05 -12.48 -13.21
CA VAL A 123 11.20 -13.38 -13.31
C VAL A 123 11.39 -13.73 -14.78
N THR A 124 12.52 -13.34 -15.36
CA THR A 124 12.86 -13.68 -16.74
C THR A 124 13.94 -14.76 -16.76
N VAL A 125 13.63 -15.90 -17.36
CA VAL A 125 14.53 -17.03 -17.57
C VAL A 125 15.08 -16.96 -18.99
N PHE A 126 16.39 -16.77 -19.11
CA PHE A 126 17.14 -16.81 -20.35
C PHE A 126 17.82 -18.17 -20.47
N PRO A 127 17.30 -19.11 -21.27
CA PRO A 127 17.91 -20.41 -21.44
C PRO A 127 19.20 -20.33 -22.30
N PRO A 128 20.00 -21.42 -22.35
CA PRO A 128 21.16 -21.50 -23.24
C PRO A 128 20.75 -21.36 -24.72
N LEU A 129 21.68 -20.85 -25.54
CA LEU A 129 21.55 -20.62 -27.00
C LEU A 129 20.51 -21.53 -27.71
N GLY A 130 19.45 -20.89 -28.25
CA GLY A 130 18.48 -21.50 -29.15
C GLY A 130 17.08 -21.71 -28.57
N ALA A 131 16.93 -21.72 -27.24
CA ALA A 131 15.61 -21.77 -26.61
C ALA A 131 15.03 -20.36 -26.39
N PRO A 132 13.70 -20.18 -26.45
CA PRO A 132 13.07 -18.88 -26.24
C PRO A 132 13.17 -18.44 -24.77
N THR A 133 13.46 -17.17 -24.55
CA THR A 133 13.32 -16.51 -23.25
C THR A 133 11.89 -16.65 -22.75
N ARG A 134 11.72 -16.90 -21.45
CA ARG A 134 10.43 -16.97 -20.77
C ARG A 134 10.37 -15.97 -19.64
N SER A 135 9.26 -15.26 -19.53
CA SER A 135 8.96 -14.37 -18.41
C SER A 135 7.81 -14.93 -17.59
N PHE A 136 7.90 -14.81 -16.28
CA PHE A 136 6.91 -15.23 -15.30
C PHE A 136 6.56 -14.03 -14.42
N ALA A 137 5.28 -13.78 -14.20
CA ALA A 137 4.79 -12.69 -13.36
C ALA A 137 3.50 -13.11 -12.63
N GLY A 138 3.10 -12.34 -11.61
CA GLY A 138 1.87 -12.61 -10.85
C GLY A 138 1.78 -14.04 -10.33
N ALA A 139 0.70 -14.76 -10.66
CA ALA A 139 0.48 -16.13 -10.19
C ALA A 139 1.54 -17.13 -10.68
N ASP A 140 2.20 -16.86 -11.82
CA ASP A 140 3.18 -17.78 -12.40
C ASP A 140 4.48 -17.87 -11.59
N ILE A 141 4.71 -16.95 -10.65
CA ILE A 141 5.88 -16.96 -9.76
C ILE A 141 5.59 -17.58 -8.39
N VAL A 142 4.39 -18.11 -8.15
CA VAL A 142 4.11 -18.90 -6.95
C VAL A 142 4.99 -20.16 -6.94
N GLY A 143 5.68 -20.38 -5.81
CA GLY A 143 6.69 -21.42 -5.65
C GLY A 143 8.13 -20.95 -5.91
N LEU A 144 8.34 -19.73 -6.42
CA LEU A 144 9.67 -19.12 -6.57
C LEU A 144 10.38 -19.07 -5.20
N GLU A 145 11.64 -19.51 -5.17
CA GLU A 145 12.49 -19.45 -3.99
C GLU A 145 13.66 -18.48 -4.18
N LEU A 146 13.84 -17.58 -3.22
CA LEU A 146 14.88 -16.56 -3.23
C LEU A 146 15.84 -16.79 -2.07
N LEU A 147 17.14 -16.96 -2.34
CA LEU A 147 18.17 -17.16 -1.32
C LEU A 147 19.12 -15.94 -1.28
N PHE A 148 19.19 -15.33 -0.10
CA PHE A 148 19.97 -14.14 0.14
C PHE A 148 21.09 -14.39 1.15
N ASN A 149 22.16 -13.63 1.02
CA ASN A 149 23.10 -13.37 2.09
C ASN A 149 22.76 -12.03 2.73
N VAL A 150 22.70 -12.00 4.05
CA VAL A 150 22.42 -10.81 4.85
C VAL A 150 23.55 -10.62 5.83
N LYS A 151 24.01 -9.39 6.01
CA LYS A 151 25.04 -9.03 6.97
C LYS A 151 24.61 -7.76 7.70
N TYR A 152 24.42 -7.86 9.02
CA TYR A 152 24.26 -6.69 9.88
C TYR A 152 25.62 -5.99 10.07
N ALA A 153 25.63 -4.67 10.23
CA ALA A 153 26.83 -3.93 10.60
C ALA A 153 27.53 -4.57 11.81
N GLY A 154 28.82 -4.91 11.65
CA GLY A 154 29.63 -5.55 12.70
C GLY A 154 29.33 -7.04 12.96
N SER A 155 28.47 -7.69 12.16
CA SER A 155 28.09 -9.10 12.34
C SER A 155 28.65 -10.03 11.24
N THR A 156 28.52 -11.33 11.47
CA THR A 156 28.75 -12.36 10.45
C THR A 156 27.60 -12.41 9.44
N THR A 157 27.94 -12.68 8.18
CA THR A 157 26.94 -12.98 7.14
C THR A 157 26.15 -14.24 7.48
N TYR A 158 24.83 -14.19 7.32
CA TYR A 158 23.96 -15.37 7.39
C TYR A 158 23.06 -15.45 6.16
N GLN A 159 22.46 -16.61 5.94
CA GLN A 159 21.59 -16.85 4.80
C GLN A 159 20.12 -16.74 5.20
N THR A 160 19.30 -16.18 4.32
CA THR A 160 17.83 -16.23 4.44
C THR A 160 17.24 -16.72 3.14
N LYS A 161 16.24 -17.60 3.23
CA LYS A 161 15.55 -18.19 2.08
C LYS A 161 14.08 -17.81 2.17
N LEU A 162 13.52 -17.29 1.09
CA LEU A 162 12.11 -16.94 0.96
C LEU A 162 11.47 -17.80 -0.12
N ARG A 163 10.17 -18.07 0.02
CA ARG A 163 9.33 -18.68 -1.01
C ARG A 163 8.06 -17.85 -1.20
N VAL A 164 7.69 -17.61 -2.45
CA VAL A 164 6.34 -17.09 -2.79
C VAL A 164 5.35 -18.24 -2.60
N THR A 165 4.42 -18.11 -1.65
CA THR A 165 3.45 -19.16 -1.30
C THR A 165 2.07 -18.91 -1.87
N ASP A 166 1.72 -17.65 -2.08
CA ASP A 166 0.43 -17.26 -2.64
C ASP A 166 0.57 -15.96 -3.45
N HIS A 167 -0.41 -15.71 -4.31
CA HIS A 167 -0.51 -14.51 -5.13
C HIS A 167 -1.95 -14.01 -5.16
N ASN A 168 -2.11 -12.70 -5.12
CA ASN A 168 -3.40 -12.04 -5.30
C ASN A 168 -3.22 -10.71 -6.02
N LEU A 169 -4.32 -10.10 -6.43
CA LEU A 169 -4.35 -8.75 -6.95
C LEU A 169 -4.97 -7.82 -5.92
N ASP A 170 -4.38 -6.63 -5.76
CA ASP A 170 -5.04 -5.55 -5.03
C ASP A 170 -6.25 -5.00 -5.81
N VAL A 171 -7.01 -4.10 -5.19
CA VAL A 171 -8.19 -3.48 -5.80
C VAL A 171 -7.87 -2.61 -7.03
N ALA A 172 -6.61 -2.17 -7.16
CA ALA A 172 -6.09 -1.43 -8.31
C ALA A 172 -5.48 -2.36 -9.37
N GLY A 173 -5.53 -3.69 -9.19
CA GLY A 173 -4.99 -4.69 -10.11
C GLY A 173 -3.49 -4.92 -10.00
N GLY A 174 -2.84 -4.42 -8.95
CA GLY A 174 -1.41 -4.62 -8.72
C GLY A 174 -1.10 -5.92 -7.96
N ASP A 175 0.07 -6.50 -8.20
CA ASP A 175 0.43 -7.81 -7.65
C ASP A 175 0.74 -7.77 -6.15
N LEU A 176 0.15 -8.73 -5.42
CA LEU A 176 0.36 -8.99 -4.00
C LEU A 176 0.87 -10.42 -3.82
N PHE A 177 1.88 -10.61 -2.98
CA PHE A 177 2.51 -11.92 -2.77
C PHE A 177 2.54 -12.30 -1.30
N GLU A 178 2.11 -13.52 -0.97
CA GLU A 178 2.42 -14.08 0.34
C GLU A 178 3.81 -14.70 0.27
N LEU A 179 4.67 -14.31 1.21
CA LEU A 179 6.06 -14.70 1.25
C LEU A 179 6.35 -15.39 2.57
N THR A 180 7.01 -16.53 2.48
CA THR A 180 7.32 -17.38 3.62
C THR A 180 8.81 -17.58 3.76
N LYS A 181 9.33 -17.43 4.97
CA LYS A 181 10.72 -17.71 5.32
C LYS A 181 10.93 -19.21 5.54
N LEU A 182 12.00 -19.71 4.93
CA LEU A 182 12.46 -21.09 5.04
C LEU A 182 13.85 -21.15 5.65
N ASN A 183 14.15 -22.26 6.32
CA ASN A 183 15.51 -22.56 6.78
C ASN A 183 16.38 -22.90 5.55
N PRO A 184 17.46 -22.12 5.27
CA PRO A 184 18.30 -22.36 4.10
C PRO A 184 18.99 -23.72 4.04
N ALA A 185 19.14 -24.42 5.18
CA ALA A 185 19.87 -25.68 5.26
C ALA A 185 19.01 -26.91 4.96
N ASN A 186 17.71 -26.86 5.25
CA ASN A 186 16.82 -28.04 5.17
C ASN A 186 15.42 -27.73 4.62
N ASP A 187 15.18 -26.51 4.13
CA ASP A 187 13.90 -26.03 3.60
C ASP A 187 12.71 -26.12 4.59
N GLY A 188 12.99 -26.32 5.87
CA GLY A 188 11.98 -26.30 6.93
C GLY A 188 11.30 -24.94 7.03
N LEU A 189 9.98 -24.95 7.16
CA LEU A 189 9.17 -23.75 7.34
C LEU A 189 9.58 -23.01 8.63
N ILE A 190 9.93 -21.73 8.52
CA ILE A 190 10.15 -20.85 9.67
C ILE A 190 8.87 -20.06 9.98
N GLY A 191 8.25 -19.47 8.96
CA GLY A 191 7.00 -18.71 9.10
C GLY A 191 6.82 -17.64 8.02
N PRO A 192 5.66 -16.98 7.95
CA PRO A 192 5.41 -15.89 7.01
C PRO A 192 6.30 -14.68 7.31
N ILE A 193 6.68 -13.91 6.28
CA ILE A 193 7.45 -12.67 6.49
C ILE A 193 6.57 -11.52 6.97
N CYS A 194 5.31 -11.52 6.55
CA CYS A 194 4.36 -10.47 6.92
C CYS A 194 3.50 -10.93 8.08
N GLU A 195 3.29 -9.99 9.00
CA GLU A 195 2.24 -10.12 10.00
C GLU A 195 0.85 -10.09 9.33
N VAL A 196 -0.16 -10.56 10.07
CA VAL A 196 -1.55 -10.55 9.60
C VAL A 196 -2.00 -9.11 9.45
N SER A 197 -2.50 -8.76 8.28
CA SER A 197 -3.18 -7.49 8.04
C SER A 197 -4.56 -7.52 8.68
N THR A 198 -5.22 -6.39 8.68
CA THR A 198 -6.54 -6.23 9.31
C THR A 198 -7.65 -6.88 8.49
N LEU A 199 -7.34 -7.27 7.25
CA LEU A 199 -8.20 -8.08 6.38
C LEU A 199 -7.97 -9.58 6.60
N GLY A 200 -7.06 -9.97 7.49
CA GLY A 200 -6.70 -11.37 7.76
C GLY A 200 -5.64 -11.94 6.81
N ASP A 201 -5.17 -11.17 5.84
CA ASP A 201 -4.16 -11.60 4.87
C ASP A 201 -2.71 -11.34 5.34
N ARG A 202 -1.73 -11.88 4.61
CA ARG A 202 -0.28 -11.71 4.87
C ARG A 202 0.48 -11.31 3.61
N PHE A 203 -0.17 -10.51 2.77
CA PHE A 203 0.40 -10.14 1.49
C PHE A 203 1.47 -9.05 1.63
N ALA A 204 2.39 -9.02 0.67
CA ALA A 204 3.35 -7.95 0.47
C ALA A 204 3.29 -7.45 -0.97
N ARG A 205 3.53 -6.15 -1.14
CA ARG A 205 3.88 -5.56 -2.42
C ARG A 205 5.39 -5.59 -2.60
N VAL A 206 5.86 -5.85 -3.82
CA VAL A 206 7.28 -5.79 -4.15
C VAL A 206 7.50 -4.64 -5.12
N TYR A 207 8.18 -3.60 -4.67
CA TYR A 207 8.62 -2.48 -5.51
C TYR A 207 10.04 -2.76 -6.00
N GLY A 208 10.39 -2.28 -7.18
CA GLY A 208 11.78 -2.34 -7.64
C GLY A 208 12.39 -0.98 -7.80
N ASN A 209 13.71 -0.91 -7.65
CA ASN A 209 14.44 0.34 -7.63
C ASN A 209 13.88 1.36 -6.63
N ILE A 210 13.23 0.92 -5.56
CA ILE A 210 12.68 1.77 -4.50
C ILE A 210 13.29 1.32 -3.19
N SER A 211 13.73 2.26 -2.38
CA SER A 211 14.09 2.08 -0.98
C SER A 211 13.25 3.04 -0.16
N VAL A 212 12.69 2.53 0.93
CA VAL A 212 11.88 3.31 1.86
C VAL A 212 12.57 3.25 3.20
N ASP A 213 13.09 4.39 3.65
CA ASP A 213 13.58 4.54 5.01
C ASP A 213 12.39 4.36 5.94
N ALA A 214 12.35 3.24 6.66
CA ALA A 214 11.16 2.94 7.42
C ALA A 214 10.93 4.03 8.50
N ILE A 215 11.98 4.59 9.14
CA ILE A 215 11.85 5.62 10.17
C ILE A 215 11.20 6.86 9.56
N THR A 216 11.94 7.59 8.75
CA THR A 216 11.57 8.91 8.22
C THR A 216 10.50 8.85 7.13
N GLY A 217 10.23 7.65 6.58
CA GLY A 217 9.40 7.46 5.40
C GLY A 217 10.03 7.99 4.11
N ALA A 218 11.31 8.40 4.13
CA ALA A 218 11.99 8.91 2.95
C ALA A 218 12.07 7.84 1.86
N VAL A 219 11.78 8.23 0.63
CA VAL A 219 11.76 7.35 -0.53
C VAL A 219 12.92 7.75 -1.42
N VAL A 220 13.75 6.78 -1.77
CA VAL A 220 14.83 6.96 -2.75
C VAL A 220 14.71 5.89 -3.82
N GLU A 221 15.16 6.20 -5.03
CA GLU A 221 15.04 5.28 -6.18
C GLU A 221 16.40 4.70 -6.61
N PRO A 222 17.09 3.90 -5.76
CA PRO A 222 18.40 3.39 -6.13
C PRO A 222 18.24 2.27 -7.17
N PRO A 223 19.12 2.17 -8.17
CA PRO A 223 19.03 1.11 -9.16
C PRO A 223 19.33 -0.24 -8.50
N ASP A 224 18.67 -1.25 -9.02
CA ASP A 224 18.96 -2.67 -8.76
C ASP A 224 18.70 -3.14 -7.34
N ILE A 225 17.64 -2.63 -6.73
CA ILE A 225 17.09 -3.21 -5.52
C ILE A 225 15.63 -3.60 -5.72
N PHE A 226 15.10 -4.40 -4.82
CA PHE A 226 13.67 -4.43 -4.59
C PHE A 226 13.35 -4.24 -3.12
N HIS A 227 12.22 -3.58 -2.87
CA HIS A 227 11.67 -3.33 -1.56
C HIS A 227 10.39 -4.14 -1.40
N MET A 228 10.31 -4.95 -0.35
CA MET A 228 9.12 -5.71 0.00
C MET A 228 8.37 -4.99 1.10
N ALA A 229 7.12 -4.64 0.86
CA ALA A 229 6.28 -3.89 1.78
C ALA A 229 5.02 -4.69 2.10
N CYS A 230 4.92 -5.17 3.34
CA CYS A 230 3.73 -5.87 3.81
C CYS A 230 2.48 -4.97 3.74
N THR A 231 1.34 -5.51 3.30
CA THR A 231 0.03 -4.83 3.28
C THR A 231 -0.46 -4.46 4.68
N ALA A 232 0.14 -5.01 5.73
CA ALA A 232 -0.09 -4.58 7.10
C ALA A 232 0.63 -3.24 7.43
N GLY A 233 1.77 -2.96 6.78
CA GLY A 233 2.56 -1.73 6.97
C GLY A 233 2.17 -0.60 6.03
N ALA A 234 2.58 0.64 6.37
CA ALA A 234 2.21 1.84 5.62
C ALA A 234 2.62 1.81 4.13
N PRO A 235 3.87 1.46 3.76
CA PRO A 235 4.25 1.39 2.34
C PRO A 235 3.37 0.43 1.53
N GLY A 236 3.06 -0.76 2.07
CA GLY A 236 2.19 -1.72 1.40
C GLY A 236 0.76 -1.21 1.28
N LYS A 237 0.20 -0.63 2.36
CA LYS A 237 -1.14 -0.01 2.35
C LYS A 237 -1.25 1.12 1.35
N SER A 238 -0.25 1.99 1.24
CA SER A 238 -0.22 3.08 0.26
C SER A 238 -0.46 2.56 -1.16
N SER A 239 0.18 1.45 -1.55
CA SER A 239 -0.07 0.85 -2.87
C SER A 239 -1.49 0.31 -3.03
N THR A 240 -2.10 -0.24 -1.98
CA THR A 240 -3.50 -0.69 -2.04
C THR A 240 -4.49 0.46 -2.21
N PHE A 241 -4.07 1.70 -1.91
CA PHE A 241 -4.87 2.91 -2.14
C PHE A 241 -4.54 3.58 -3.48
N GLY A 242 -3.68 2.97 -4.30
CA GLY A 242 -3.25 3.50 -5.60
C GLY A 242 -2.07 4.47 -5.54
N TYR A 243 -1.48 4.72 -4.37
CA TYR A 243 -0.26 5.51 -4.27
C TYR A 243 0.94 4.59 -4.48
N LEU A 244 1.55 4.68 -5.66
CA LEU A 244 2.75 3.94 -6.01
C LEU A 244 3.98 4.85 -5.92
N PRO A 245 5.16 4.30 -5.55
CA PRO A 245 6.37 5.09 -5.44
C PRO A 245 6.90 5.57 -6.81
N HIS A 246 6.70 4.81 -7.89
CA HIS A 246 7.17 5.19 -9.21
C HIS A 246 6.35 6.32 -9.82
N GLY A 247 7.04 7.33 -10.35
CA GLY A 247 6.44 8.50 -10.97
C GLY A 247 5.92 9.55 -9.97
N ALA A 248 5.65 9.16 -8.72
CA ALA A 248 5.17 10.08 -7.68
C ALA A 248 5.72 9.72 -6.27
N PRO A 249 7.05 9.67 -6.08
CA PRO A 249 7.66 9.25 -4.80
C PRO A 249 7.28 10.17 -3.63
N GLU A 250 7.09 11.47 -3.88
CA GLU A 250 6.64 12.42 -2.85
C GLU A 250 5.21 12.17 -2.40
N THR A 251 4.32 11.84 -3.35
CA THR A 251 2.94 11.45 -3.04
C THR A 251 2.89 10.14 -2.26
N PHE A 252 3.71 9.16 -2.64
CA PHE A 252 3.85 7.92 -1.90
C PHE A 252 4.38 8.14 -0.48
N ARG A 253 5.39 8.99 -0.32
CA ARG A 253 5.91 9.41 1.00
C ARG A 253 4.82 10.08 1.83
N LEU A 254 4.05 10.99 1.23
CA LEU A 254 2.95 11.67 1.89
C LEU A 254 1.87 10.67 2.34
N ALA A 255 1.58 9.64 1.54
CA ALA A 255 0.58 8.61 1.87
C ALA A 255 1.04 7.78 3.07
N ASN A 256 2.32 7.40 3.07
CA ASN A 256 2.93 6.71 4.20
C ASN A 256 2.82 7.54 5.48
N ARG A 257 3.00 8.87 5.42
CA ARG A 257 2.86 9.75 6.59
C ARG A 257 1.43 9.81 7.10
N VAL A 258 0.44 9.96 6.22
CA VAL A 258 -0.97 10.02 6.61
C VAL A 258 -1.44 8.68 7.20
N ILE A 259 -1.06 7.57 6.58
CA ILE A 259 -1.39 6.23 7.09
C ILE A 259 -0.83 6.04 8.49
N ARG A 260 0.37 6.57 8.76
CA ARG A 260 1.03 6.51 10.06
C ARG A 260 0.66 7.63 11.02
N ALA A 261 -0.23 8.56 10.63
CA ALA A 261 -0.44 9.80 11.37
C ALA A 261 0.87 10.46 11.82
N ASP A 262 1.89 10.48 10.97
CA ASP A 262 3.21 11.05 11.27
C ASP A 262 3.13 12.58 11.30
N TYR A 263 2.45 13.11 12.32
CA TYR A 263 2.16 14.53 12.46
C TYR A 263 3.44 15.37 12.46
N CYS A 264 4.50 14.84 13.07
CA CYS A 264 5.76 15.56 13.24
C CYS A 264 6.76 15.35 12.11
N ALA A 265 6.39 14.55 11.12
CA ALA A 265 7.25 14.15 10.02
C ALA A 265 8.60 13.55 10.47
N ASP A 266 8.66 13.02 11.68
CA ASP A 266 9.87 12.51 12.34
C ASP A 266 10.00 10.99 12.23
N GLY A 267 8.96 10.34 11.71
CA GLY A 267 8.97 8.91 11.61
C GLY A 267 8.29 8.18 12.74
N TYR A 268 7.69 8.87 13.71
CA TYR A 268 6.90 8.21 14.74
C TYR A 268 5.48 7.91 14.22
N PRO A 269 4.96 6.69 14.36
CA PRO A 269 3.57 6.40 14.01
C PRO A 269 2.64 6.71 15.20
N TYR A 270 1.55 7.44 14.94
CA TYR A 270 0.49 7.71 15.93
C TYR A 270 -0.77 6.87 15.63
N THR A 271 -0.56 5.64 15.17
CA THR A 271 -1.63 4.77 14.69
C THR A 271 -1.38 3.33 15.09
N PHE A 272 -2.44 2.61 15.46
CA PHE A 272 -2.38 1.25 15.96
C PHE A 272 -3.31 0.32 15.15
N PRO A 273 -3.19 -1.02 15.31
CA PRO A 273 -4.11 -1.93 14.69
C PRO A 273 -5.48 -1.72 15.36
N GLY A 274 -6.44 -1.25 14.58
CA GLY A 274 -7.80 -0.91 14.99
C GLY A 274 -8.23 0.44 14.42
N ASN A 275 -7.29 1.38 14.30
CA ASN A 275 -7.62 2.76 13.96
C ASN A 275 -8.17 2.89 12.55
N SER A 276 -9.40 3.41 12.45
CA SER A 276 -10.03 3.78 11.18
C SER A 276 -9.30 4.94 10.52
N LEU A 277 -9.09 4.83 9.20
CA LEU A 277 -8.59 5.91 8.36
C LEU A 277 -9.46 6.00 7.11
N VAL A 278 -9.90 7.20 6.80
CA VAL A 278 -10.39 7.59 5.49
C VAL A 278 -9.49 8.71 4.97
N MET A 279 -8.85 8.50 3.84
CA MET A 279 -8.03 9.53 3.20
C MET A 279 -8.78 10.15 2.02
N ARG A 280 -8.72 11.48 1.93
CA ARG A 280 -9.12 12.24 0.75
C ARG A 280 -7.93 13.05 0.27
N ASP A 281 -7.86 13.29 -1.02
CA ASP A 281 -6.75 13.99 -1.62
C ASP A 281 -7.19 14.93 -2.74
N ASN A 282 -6.22 15.62 -3.34
CA ASN A 282 -6.47 16.61 -4.38
C ASN A 282 -6.08 16.15 -5.80
N PHE A 283 -5.72 14.87 -5.99
CA PHE A 283 -5.14 14.39 -7.26
C PHE A 283 -5.65 13.03 -7.74
N SER A 284 -6.35 12.28 -6.88
CA SER A 284 -7.06 11.06 -7.23
C SER A 284 -8.28 11.39 -8.06
N PRO A 285 -8.60 10.57 -9.08
CA PRO A 285 -9.79 10.76 -9.91
C PRO A 285 -11.08 10.96 -9.10
N GLY A 286 -11.74 12.10 -9.30
CA GLY A 286 -12.97 12.50 -8.61
C GLY A 286 -12.76 13.20 -7.26
N GLN A 287 -11.52 13.43 -6.85
CA GLN A 287 -11.18 14.21 -5.65
C GLN A 287 -10.41 15.51 -5.97
N GLU A 288 -10.15 15.77 -7.24
CA GLU A 288 -9.41 16.95 -7.67
C GLU A 288 -10.15 18.25 -7.34
N GLY A 289 -9.40 19.24 -6.88
CA GLY A 289 -9.90 20.56 -6.50
C GLY A 289 -10.72 20.58 -5.20
N GLN A 290 -10.68 19.54 -4.36
CA GLN A 290 -11.42 19.54 -3.11
C GLN A 290 -10.94 20.62 -2.13
N SER A 291 -11.85 21.51 -1.77
CA SER A 291 -11.71 22.48 -0.69
C SER A 291 -11.93 21.82 0.68
N LEU A 292 -11.36 22.42 1.73
CA LEU A 292 -11.61 22.02 3.12
C LEU A 292 -13.12 21.95 3.43
N ALA A 293 -13.92 22.91 2.92
CA ALA A 293 -15.37 22.89 3.13
C ALA A 293 -16.05 21.66 2.53
N GLN A 294 -15.62 21.19 1.35
CA GLN A 294 -16.14 19.96 0.74
C GLN A 294 -15.72 18.72 1.51
N VAL A 295 -14.49 18.69 2.02
CA VAL A 295 -13.99 17.60 2.87
C VAL A 295 -14.75 17.54 4.20
N THR A 296 -14.97 18.67 4.85
CA THR A 296 -15.76 18.74 6.09
C THR A 296 -17.22 18.34 5.86
N ALA A 297 -17.83 18.77 4.75
CA ALA A 297 -19.19 18.35 4.39
C ALA A 297 -19.26 16.83 4.14
N TYR A 298 -18.24 16.26 3.50
CA TYR A 298 -18.13 14.81 3.34
C TYR A 298 -18.02 14.10 4.68
N ALA A 299 -17.17 14.60 5.58
CA ALA A 299 -16.96 14.04 6.90
C ALA A 299 -18.27 14.03 7.71
N GLN A 300 -18.98 15.16 7.76
CA GLN A 300 -20.29 15.26 8.42
C GLN A 300 -21.32 14.28 7.84
N ALA A 301 -21.37 14.14 6.51
CA ALA A 301 -22.31 13.24 5.85
C ALA A 301 -22.05 11.75 6.12
N HIS A 302 -20.86 11.40 6.61
CA HIS A 302 -20.42 10.02 6.87
C HIS A 302 -20.06 9.80 8.34
N GLU A 303 -20.45 10.70 9.24
CA GLU A 303 -20.15 10.63 10.67
C GLU A 303 -18.64 10.48 10.96
N LEU A 304 -17.81 11.10 10.12
CA LEU A 304 -16.36 11.18 10.28
C LEU A 304 -15.97 12.55 10.85
N VAL A 305 -14.80 12.59 11.48
CA VAL A 305 -14.16 13.80 11.97
C VAL A 305 -12.89 14.06 11.17
N LEU A 306 -12.63 15.32 10.84
CA LEU A 306 -11.35 15.70 10.24
C LEU A 306 -10.26 15.48 11.30
N GLU A 307 -9.31 14.61 10.99
CA GLU A 307 -8.19 14.35 11.89
C GLU A 307 -7.11 15.42 11.70
N ALA A 308 -6.66 15.57 10.45
CA ALA A 308 -5.60 16.50 10.09
C ALA A 308 -5.59 16.76 8.58
N MET A 309 -4.74 17.71 8.19
CA MET A 309 -4.40 18.00 6.80
C MET A 309 -2.89 17.91 6.64
N TRP A 310 -2.41 17.39 5.52
CA TRP A 310 -1.00 17.25 5.22
C TRP A 310 -0.66 17.79 3.83
N ASP A 311 0.58 18.25 3.69
CA ASP A 311 1.26 18.49 2.43
C ASP A 311 2.60 17.75 2.41
N GLU A 312 3.39 17.93 1.35
CA GLU A 312 4.71 17.31 1.25
C GLU A 312 5.69 17.67 2.39
N ASN A 313 5.46 18.77 3.10
CA ASN A 313 6.32 19.26 4.18
C ASN A 313 5.94 18.71 5.57
N GLY A 314 4.72 18.20 5.70
CA GLY A 314 4.23 17.57 6.91
C GLY A 314 2.76 17.86 7.15
N VAL A 315 2.33 17.75 8.40
CA VAL A 315 0.98 18.17 8.78
C VAL A 315 0.87 19.70 8.67
N LEU A 316 -0.25 20.20 8.17
CA LEU A 316 -0.60 21.62 8.08
C LEU A 316 -1.43 22.07 9.28
N CYS A 317 -2.36 21.22 9.70
CA CYS A 317 -3.22 21.42 10.87
C CYS A 317 -3.66 20.06 11.42
N VAL A 318 -3.97 20.01 12.70
CA VAL A 318 -4.55 18.84 13.39
C VAL A 318 -5.81 19.31 14.11
N ASP A 319 -6.87 18.51 14.09
CA ASP A 319 -8.11 18.82 14.80
C ASP A 319 -8.39 17.77 15.88
N THR A 320 -8.84 16.57 15.49
CA THR A 320 -9.04 15.47 16.45
C THR A 320 -8.12 14.29 16.09
N PRO A 321 -6.99 14.09 16.81
CA PRO A 321 -6.13 12.93 16.58
C PRO A 321 -6.91 11.61 16.71
N ARG A 322 -6.47 10.59 15.97
CA ARG A 322 -7.17 9.29 15.94
C ARG A 322 -6.99 8.44 17.20
N VAL A 323 -6.12 8.88 18.11
CA VAL A 323 -5.90 8.25 19.42
C VAL A 323 -6.68 9.09 20.41
N ASP A 324 -7.72 8.50 21.02
CA ASP A 324 -8.63 9.17 21.95
C ASP A 324 -7.94 9.74 23.21
N THR A 325 -6.74 9.23 23.53
CA THR A 325 -5.89 9.77 24.59
C THR A 325 -4.99 10.93 24.15
N LEU A 326 -5.04 11.36 22.89
CA LEU A 326 -4.24 12.46 22.36
C LEU A 326 -5.17 13.60 21.91
N ASP A 327 -5.02 14.76 22.53
CA ASP A 327 -5.58 16.00 22.01
C ASP A 327 -4.63 16.63 20.98
N ALA A 328 -5.14 17.49 20.09
CA ALA A 328 -4.28 18.25 19.16
C ALA A 328 -3.20 19.08 19.89
N SER A 329 -3.44 19.46 21.16
CA SER A 329 -2.46 20.11 22.01
C SER A 329 -1.29 19.23 22.45
N ASP A 330 -1.46 17.90 22.40
CA ASP A 330 -0.43 16.95 22.79
C ASP A 330 0.54 16.65 21.64
N VAL A 331 0.20 17.06 20.41
CA VAL A 331 1.05 16.88 19.23
C VAL A 331 2.15 17.95 19.22
N ILE A 332 3.20 17.70 20.00
CA ILE A 332 4.36 18.59 20.12
C ILE A 332 5.54 17.97 19.37
N CYS A 333 5.93 18.60 18.26
CA CYS A 333 6.97 18.03 17.41
C CYS A 333 8.38 18.39 17.88
N PRO A 334 9.34 17.45 17.87
CA PRO A 334 10.70 17.74 18.28
C PRO A 334 11.37 18.75 17.35
N VAL A 335 12.35 19.47 17.90
CA VAL A 335 13.14 20.51 17.20
C VAL A 335 13.66 20.01 15.85
N LYS A 336 13.14 20.56 14.73
CA LYS A 336 13.80 20.44 13.43
C LYS A 336 15.02 21.38 13.44
N ARG A 337 16.20 20.82 13.17
CA ARG A 337 17.40 21.62 12.92
C ARG A 337 17.22 22.27 11.55
N ASN A 338 17.12 23.60 11.50
CA ASN A 338 17.04 24.31 10.22
C ASN A 338 18.34 24.08 9.42
N LEU A 339 18.24 24.20 8.09
CA LEU A 339 19.40 24.12 7.19
C LEU A 339 20.45 25.21 7.47
N ASP A 340 20.07 26.28 8.18
CA ASP A 340 20.95 27.37 8.63
C ASP A 340 21.61 27.12 10.01
N GLY A 341 21.35 25.96 10.63
CA GLY A 341 21.89 25.60 11.94
C GLY A 341 21.15 26.20 13.14
N THR A 342 20.07 26.94 12.94
CA THR A 342 19.20 27.39 14.04
C THR A 342 18.24 26.29 14.48
N ASN A 343 18.00 26.18 15.79
CA ASN A 343 16.95 25.31 16.31
C ASN A 343 15.61 26.04 16.15
N ALA A 344 14.72 25.55 15.29
CA ALA A 344 13.33 25.97 15.32
C ALA A 344 12.58 25.14 16.38
N TYR A 345 11.84 25.84 17.25
CA TYR A 345 11.20 25.30 18.44
C TYR A 345 10.28 24.10 18.17
N ASN A 346 9.89 23.44 19.27
CA ASN A 346 8.79 22.49 19.34
C ASN A 346 7.54 23.05 18.66
N TRP A 347 7.39 22.74 17.37
CA TRP A 347 6.32 23.26 16.55
C TRP A 347 5.08 22.41 16.82
N GLN A 348 3.97 23.09 17.06
CA GLN A 348 2.68 22.47 17.23
C GLN A 348 1.81 22.88 16.03
N PRO A 349 1.17 21.93 15.34
CA PRO A 349 0.22 22.27 14.30
C PRO A 349 -0.94 23.09 14.85
N PRO A 350 -1.41 24.12 14.12
CA PRO A 350 -2.63 24.83 14.49
C PRO A 350 -3.84 23.91 14.37
N ALA A 351 -4.94 24.33 15.01
CA ALA A 351 -6.25 23.71 14.79
C ALA A 351 -6.69 23.89 13.32
N CYS A 352 -7.35 22.88 12.74
CA CYS A 352 -7.90 23.03 11.40
C CYS A 352 -9.08 24.03 11.38
N ALA A 353 -9.75 24.24 12.51
CA ALA A 353 -10.71 25.31 12.70
C ALA A 353 -10.03 26.69 12.56
N GLY A 354 -10.32 27.39 11.47
CA GLY A 354 -9.73 28.70 11.18
C GLY A 354 -8.41 28.64 10.41
N PHE A 355 -7.97 27.46 9.97
CA PHE A 355 -6.89 27.35 9.00
C PHE A 355 -7.35 27.97 7.67
N VAL A 356 -6.88 29.17 7.39
CA VAL A 356 -7.12 29.85 6.11
C VAL A 356 -5.97 29.47 5.19
N ASP A 357 -6.25 28.60 4.23
CA ASP A 357 -5.30 28.31 3.19
C ASP A 357 -5.22 29.49 2.19
N PRO A 358 -4.07 30.19 2.09
CA PRO A 358 -3.93 31.26 1.12
C PRO A 358 -3.80 30.75 -0.32
N ASN A 359 -3.46 29.46 -0.56
CA ASN A 359 -3.25 28.91 -1.89
C ASN A 359 -3.59 27.41 -1.95
N PRO A 360 -4.54 26.96 -2.79
CA PRO A 360 -4.76 25.54 -3.01
C PRO A 360 -3.49 24.89 -3.56
N GLN A 361 -2.75 24.18 -2.70
CA GLN A 361 -1.55 23.45 -3.08
C GLN A 361 -1.94 22.17 -3.81
N SER A 362 -1.14 21.80 -4.82
CA SER A 362 -1.41 20.63 -5.67
C SER A 362 -1.21 19.28 -4.95
N LEU A 363 -0.46 19.24 -3.84
CA LEU A 363 -0.16 18.01 -3.10
C LEU A 363 -0.71 18.12 -1.68
N ARG A 364 -1.97 17.75 -1.49
CA ARG A 364 -2.59 17.69 -0.16
C ARG A 364 -3.37 16.44 0.08
N PHE A 365 -3.26 15.98 1.32
CA PHE A 365 -4.11 14.95 1.90
C PHE A 365 -4.90 15.49 3.07
N TYR A 366 -6.13 15.01 3.15
CA TYR A 366 -7.03 15.19 4.26
C TYR A 366 -7.28 13.80 4.85
N SER A 367 -6.98 13.63 6.13
CA SER A 367 -7.32 12.41 6.86
C SER A 367 -8.59 12.66 7.64
N LEU A 368 -9.49 11.71 7.54
CA LEU A 368 -10.73 11.66 8.27
C LEU A 368 -10.69 10.40 9.13
N THR A 369 -11.07 10.51 10.39
CA THR A 369 -11.19 9.40 11.32
C THR A 369 -12.67 9.20 11.66
N ALA A 370 -13.09 7.94 11.78
CA ALA A 370 -14.34 7.63 12.46
C ALA A 370 -14.02 7.60 13.97
N ILE A 371 -14.77 8.32 14.79
CA ILE A 371 -14.59 8.35 16.25
C ILE A 371 -15.71 7.56 16.91
#